data_AF-A0A497F7T0-F1
#
_entry.id   AF-A0A497F7T0-F1
#
_cell.length_a   1.000
_cell.length_b   1.000
_cell.length_c   1.000
_cell.angle_alpha   90.00
_cell.angle_beta   90.00
_cell.angle_gamma   90.00
#
_symmetry.space_group_name_H-M   'P 1'
#
loop_
_entity.id
_entity.type
_entity.pdbx_description
1 polymer ?
#
loop_
_entity_poly.entity_id
_entity_poly.type
_entity_poly.pdbx_seq_one_letter_code
_entity_poly.pdbx_strand_id
1 'polypeptide(L)'
;MVKICPKCGKENPDEASYCLHCGAQLGAAPSAPVAKPPPTVTVTKPPVTAKPVPTAPAVTAPRLPTVTSTIIRPPGMCFYHPQIPAKYICSRCGRPICENCATEIGGLILCPQCAAGIAPIRGRSYWWIAVIVGVAIAAAIAFVILFFPTVP
;
A
#
# COMPACT_ATOMS: atom_id res chain seq x y z
N MET A 1 7.05 -6.61 -35.35
CA MET A 1 7.75 -7.74 -34.72
C MET A 1 7.55 -7.57 -33.20
N VAL A 2 7.95 -8.50 -32.35
CA VAL A 2 7.91 -8.31 -30.89
C VAL A 2 9.23 -8.78 -30.31
N LYS A 3 9.73 -8.07 -29.29
CA LYS A 3 10.92 -8.47 -28.54
C LYS A 3 10.55 -8.92 -27.14
N ILE A 4 11.11 -10.05 -26.73
CA ILE A 4 10.85 -10.64 -25.42
C ILE A 4 11.89 -10.11 -24.44
N CYS A 5 11.43 -9.65 -23.28
CA CYS A 5 12.30 -9.13 -22.24
C CYS A 5 13.15 -10.26 -21.61
N PRO A 6 14.49 -10.15 -21.60
CA PRO A 6 15.35 -11.18 -20.99
C PRO A 6 15.28 -11.19 -19.46
N LYS A 7 14.75 -10.14 -18.83
CA LYS A 7 14.59 -10.05 -17.37
C LYS A 7 13.29 -10.66 -16.85
N CYS A 8 12.20 -10.60 -17.61
CA CYS A 8 10.88 -11.01 -17.11
C CYS A 8 10.04 -11.83 -18.10
N GLY A 9 10.55 -12.13 -19.30
CA GLY A 9 9.91 -13.01 -20.29
C GLY A 9 8.67 -12.43 -20.99
N LYS A 10 8.32 -11.16 -20.78
CA LYS A 10 7.14 -10.55 -21.42
C LYS A 10 7.49 -9.94 -22.76
N GLU A 11 6.52 -9.99 -23.65
CA GLU A 11 6.57 -9.39 -24.98
C GLU A 11 6.50 -7.87 -24.88
N ASN A 12 7.21 -7.22 -25.80
CA ASN A 12 7.31 -5.78 -25.89
C ASN A 12 7.35 -5.38 -27.37
N PRO A 13 6.81 -4.21 -27.75
CA PRO A 13 6.95 -3.72 -29.12
C PRO A 13 8.43 -3.46 -29.46
N ASP A 14 8.81 -3.64 -30.71
CA ASP A 14 10.22 -3.61 -31.14
C ASP A 14 10.91 -2.27 -30.87
N GLU A 15 10.17 -1.18 -30.99
CA GLU A 15 10.64 0.19 -30.76
C GLU A 15 10.81 0.53 -29.27
N ALA A 16 10.28 -0.27 -28.35
CA ALA A 16 10.31 0.07 -26.94
C ALA A 16 11.70 -0.15 -26.33
N SER A 17 12.41 0.95 -26.05
CA SER A 17 13.75 0.93 -25.44
C SER A 17 13.79 0.29 -24.04
N TYR A 18 12.63 0.18 -23.38
CA TYR A 18 12.45 -0.36 -22.03
C TYR A 18 11.24 -1.30 -21.97
N CYS A 19 11.29 -2.32 -21.12
CA CYS A 19 10.18 -3.25 -20.90
C CYS A 19 9.03 -2.56 -20.17
N LEU A 20 7.83 -2.55 -20.76
CA LEU A 20 6.64 -1.92 -20.14
C LEU A 20 6.17 -2.62 -18.85
N HIS A 21 6.66 -3.82 -18.56
CA HIS A 21 6.21 -4.61 -17.42
C HIS A 21 7.20 -4.75 -16.27
N CYS A 22 8.51 -4.59 -16.53
CA CYS A 22 9.54 -4.69 -15.49
C CYS A 22 10.55 -3.53 -15.52
N GLY A 23 10.54 -2.68 -16.55
CA GLY A 23 11.43 -1.52 -16.67
C GLY A 23 12.84 -1.81 -17.21
N ALA A 24 13.20 -3.06 -17.51
CA ALA A 24 14.52 -3.39 -18.06
C ALA A 24 14.75 -2.81 -19.46
N GLN A 25 15.94 -2.31 -19.76
CA GLN A 25 16.30 -1.87 -21.11
C GLN A 25 16.28 -3.03 -22.10
N LEU A 26 15.57 -2.86 -23.20
CA LEU A 26 15.44 -3.83 -24.28
C LEU A 26 16.17 -3.30 -25.52
N GLY A 27 17.51 -3.22 -25.45
CA GLY A 27 18.27 -2.66 -26.57
C GLY A 27 19.75 -2.33 -26.31
N ALA A 28 20.51 -3.18 -25.61
CA ALA A 28 21.98 -3.10 -25.65
C ALA A 28 22.63 -4.45 -25.28
N ALA A 29 23.33 -5.06 -26.24
CA ALA A 29 24.46 -5.93 -25.93
C ALA A 29 25.67 -5.04 -25.59
N PRO A 30 26.59 -5.48 -24.71
CA PRO A 30 27.62 -4.64 -24.13
C PRO A 30 28.73 -4.35 -25.15
N SER A 31 28.70 -3.18 -25.78
CA SER A 31 29.87 -2.64 -26.46
C SER A 31 30.80 -2.08 -25.38
N ALA A 32 31.89 -2.78 -25.10
CA ALA A 32 33.04 -2.21 -24.42
C ALA A 32 33.49 -0.92 -25.13
N PRO A 33 33.92 0.12 -24.40
CA PRO A 33 34.55 1.26 -25.04
C PRO A 33 36.00 0.88 -25.42
N VAL A 34 36.23 0.62 -26.71
CA VAL A 34 37.53 0.91 -27.32
C VAL A 34 37.63 2.44 -27.38
N ALA A 35 38.70 2.97 -26.76
CA ALA A 35 38.97 4.38 -26.63
C ALA A 35 39.14 5.10 -27.99
N LYS A 36 38.45 6.23 -28.15
CA LYS A 36 38.93 7.49 -28.73
C LYS A 36 38.21 8.67 -28.04
N PRO A 37 38.85 9.85 -27.95
CA PRO A 37 38.56 10.87 -26.92
C PRO A 37 37.18 11.54 -27.06
N PRO A 38 36.63 12.09 -25.97
CA PRO A 38 35.22 12.43 -25.83
C PRO A 38 34.77 13.60 -26.72
N PRO A 39 33.54 13.57 -27.29
CA PRO A 39 32.85 14.81 -27.60
C PRO A 39 32.57 15.53 -26.28
N THR A 40 33.23 16.67 -26.09
CA THR A 40 32.91 17.67 -25.08
C THR A 40 31.44 18.06 -25.18
N VAL A 41 30.61 17.40 -24.38
CA VAL A 41 29.35 17.97 -23.94
C VAL A 41 29.69 18.87 -22.77
N THR A 42 29.92 20.15 -23.09
CA THR A 42 29.85 21.22 -22.10
C THR A 42 28.46 21.21 -21.49
N VAL A 43 28.34 20.55 -20.34
CA VAL A 43 27.27 20.80 -19.39
C VAL A 43 27.47 22.23 -18.92
N THR A 44 26.81 23.18 -19.59
CA THR A 44 26.62 24.52 -19.07
C THR A 44 25.88 24.39 -17.75
N LYS A 45 26.63 24.63 -16.67
CA LYS A 45 26.11 24.83 -15.32
C LYS A 45 24.91 25.79 -15.40
N PRO A 46 23.75 25.48 -14.81
CA PRO A 46 22.75 26.50 -14.53
C PRO A 46 23.41 27.60 -13.67
N PRO A 47 23.20 28.89 -13.96
CA PRO A 47 23.67 29.96 -13.10
C PRO A 47 22.78 29.98 -11.85
N VAL A 48 23.13 29.15 -10.87
CA VAL A 48 22.65 29.36 -9.50
C VAL A 48 23.56 30.45 -8.92
N THR A 49 23.06 31.68 -8.98
CA THR A 49 23.55 32.82 -8.22
C THR A 49 23.60 32.44 -6.74
N ALA A 50 24.77 32.00 -6.29
CA ALA A 50 25.06 31.78 -4.88
C ALA A 50 25.03 33.14 -4.17
N LYS A 51 23.98 33.36 -3.37
CA LYS A 51 24.03 34.35 -2.30
C LYS A 51 25.17 33.95 -1.34
N PRO A 52 25.98 34.90 -0.82
CA PRO A 52 27.06 34.57 0.11
C PRO A 52 26.48 33.98 1.39
N VAL A 53 27.03 32.83 1.78
CA VAL A 53 26.84 32.21 3.09
C VAL A 53 27.48 33.13 4.15
N PRO A 54 26.76 33.63 5.16
CA PRO A 54 27.42 34.24 6.31
C PRO A 54 28.06 33.16 7.18
N THR A 55 29.36 33.29 7.37
CA THR A 55 30.18 32.53 8.31
C THR A 55 29.68 32.80 9.74
N ALA A 56 29.02 31.82 10.35
CA ALA A 56 28.67 31.86 11.78
C ALA A 56 29.65 31.00 12.60
N PRO A 57 30.01 31.40 13.84
CA PRO A 57 31.11 30.82 14.59
C PRO A 57 30.74 29.49 15.25
N ALA A 58 31.76 28.70 15.56
CA ALA A 58 31.67 27.46 16.31
C ALA A 58 30.99 27.68 17.67
N VAL A 59 29.79 27.09 17.83
CA VAL A 59 29.10 27.02 19.12
C VAL A 59 29.09 25.57 19.58
N THR A 60 29.62 25.37 20.77
CA THR A 60 29.72 24.12 21.53
C THR A 60 28.33 23.46 21.67
N ALA A 61 28.17 22.26 21.12
CA ALA A 61 26.90 21.53 21.13
C ALA A 61 26.55 20.99 22.53
N PRO A 62 25.30 21.17 23.02
CA PRO A 62 24.72 20.28 24.02
C PRO A 62 24.23 18.98 23.37
N ARG A 63 24.33 17.87 24.10
CA ARG A 63 23.88 16.54 23.66
C ARG A 63 22.35 16.47 23.46
N LEU A 64 21.98 15.75 22.39
CA LEU A 64 20.69 15.24 21.89
C LEU A 64 19.40 15.43 22.72
N PRO A 65 18.25 15.50 22.02
CA PRO A 65 17.27 14.42 22.15
C PRO A 65 17.16 13.56 20.89
N THR A 66 17.39 12.28 21.10
CA THR A 66 16.90 11.16 20.30
C THR A 66 15.37 11.23 20.21
N VAL A 67 14.80 11.44 19.01
CA VAL A 67 13.69 10.64 18.44
C VAL A 67 13.66 10.91 16.94
N THR A 68 14.23 9.98 16.19
CA THR A 68 14.08 9.85 14.74
C THR A 68 12.75 9.17 14.44
N SER A 69 11.64 9.91 14.30
CA SER A 69 10.40 9.36 13.69
C SER A 69 9.34 10.42 13.36
N THR A 70 9.69 11.49 12.63
CA THR A 70 8.67 12.47 12.19
C THR A 70 8.91 13.03 10.79
N ILE A 71 9.42 12.22 9.87
CA ILE A 71 9.30 12.53 8.43
C ILE A 71 8.68 11.34 7.68
N ILE A 72 7.52 10.90 8.15
CA ILE A 72 6.52 10.35 7.24
C ILE A 72 5.93 11.59 6.58
N ARG A 73 6.41 11.94 5.37
CA ARG A 73 5.70 12.95 4.55
C ARG A 73 4.24 12.45 4.45
N PRO A 74 3.23 13.30 4.73
CA PRO A 74 1.84 12.89 4.57
C PRO A 74 1.69 12.36 3.14
N PRO A 75 1.17 11.14 2.94
CA PRO A 75 1.27 10.48 1.66
C PRO A 75 0.18 11.03 0.74
N GLY A 76 0.37 12.26 0.25
CA GLY A 76 -0.56 12.96 -0.63
C GLY A 76 -2.01 12.83 -0.18
N MET A 77 -2.85 12.43 -1.12
CA MET A 77 -4.28 12.29 -0.95
C MET A 77 -4.68 10.82 -0.86
N CYS A 78 -5.80 10.55 -0.21
CA CYS A 78 -6.35 9.21 -0.11
C CYS A 78 -6.53 8.61 -1.51
N PHE A 79 -6.12 7.36 -1.69
CA PHE A 79 -6.24 6.66 -2.97
C PHE A 79 -7.69 6.63 -3.50
N TYR A 80 -8.67 6.58 -2.61
CA TYR A 80 -10.10 6.56 -2.97
C TYR A 80 -10.71 7.95 -3.10
N HIS A 81 -10.10 8.94 -2.44
CA HIS A 81 -10.62 10.30 -2.36
C HIS A 81 -9.48 11.28 -2.58
N PRO A 82 -9.25 11.71 -3.83
CA PRO A 82 -8.17 12.64 -4.17
C PRO A 82 -8.30 14.00 -3.49
N GLN A 83 -9.46 14.31 -2.91
CA GLN A 83 -9.74 15.57 -2.22
C GLN A 83 -9.46 15.51 -0.71
N ILE A 84 -9.17 14.32 -0.16
CA ILE A 84 -9.01 14.10 1.29
C ILE A 84 -7.56 13.70 1.57
N PRO A 85 -6.87 14.34 2.54
CA PRO A 85 -5.50 13.97 2.88
C PRO A 85 -5.44 12.56 3.48
N ALA A 86 -4.42 11.80 3.09
CA ALA A 86 -4.17 10.49 3.68
C ALA A 86 -3.46 10.63 5.03
N LYS A 87 -3.97 9.94 6.04
CA LYS A 87 -3.43 9.93 7.42
C LYS A 87 -2.58 8.68 7.66
N TYR A 88 -2.89 7.59 6.97
CA TYR A 88 -2.27 6.28 7.19
C TYR A 88 -1.79 5.66 5.87
N ILE A 89 -0.86 4.71 5.98
CA ILE A 89 -0.36 3.89 4.87
C ILE A 89 -0.77 2.44 5.15
N CYS A 90 -1.42 1.79 4.20
CA CYS A 90 -1.82 0.39 4.34
C CYS A 90 -0.59 -0.52 4.51
N SER A 91 -0.50 -1.28 5.60
CA SER A 91 0.65 -2.14 5.91
C SER A 91 0.83 -3.31 4.93
N ARG A 92 -0.21 -3.67 4.16
CA ARG A 92 -0.18 -4.81 3.23
C ARG A 92 0.13 -4.44 1.78
N CYS A 93 -0.34 -3.27 1.31
CA CYS A 93 -0.16 -2.85 -0.08
C CYS A 93 0.56 -1.50 -0.25
N GLY A 94 0.84 -0.78 0.84
CA GLY A 94 1.55 0.50 0.81
C GLY A 94 0.75 1.70 0.32
N ARG A 95 -0.55 1.55 0.05
CA ARG A 95 -1.38 2.66 -0.46
C ARG A 95 -1.70 3.71 0.63
N PRO A 96 -1.72 5.01 0.29
CA PRO A 96 -2.23 6.06 1.17
C PRO A 96 -3.73 6.00 1.35
N ILE A 97 -4.20 6.02 2.59
CA ILE A 97 -5.62 6.02 2.93
C ILE A 97 -5.94 7.06 4.01
N CYS A 98 -7.12 7.65 3.94
CA CYS A 98 -7.64 8.53 4.99
C CYS A 98 -8.13 7.71 6.19
N GLU A 99 -8.41 8.40 7.29
CA GLU A 99 -8.90 7.81 8.53
C GLU A 99 -10.19 7.01 8.33
N ASN A 100 -11.13 7.52 7.54
CA ASN A 100 -12.40 6.83 7.28
C ASN A 100 -12.25 5.59 6.39
N CYS A 101 -11.16 5.49 5.62
CA CYS A 101 -10.87 4.34 4.78
C CYS A 101 -9.95 3.32 5.49
N ALA A 102 -9.39 3.67 6.65
CA ALA A 102 -8.53 2.78 7.40
C ALA A 102 -9.36 1.74 8.15
N THR A 103 -9.03 0.48 7.95
CA THR A 103 -9.55 -0.64 8.72
C THR A 103 -8.46 -1.15 9.64
N GLU A 104 -8.71 -1.13 10.94
CA GLU A 104 -7.75 -1.62 11.93
C GLU A 104 -8.07 -3.07 12.28
N ILE A 105 -7.13 -3.98 12.01
CA ILE A 105 -7.27 -5.41 12.34
C ILE A 105 -6.03 -5.83 13.11
N GLY A 106 -6.18 -6.09 14.41
CA GLY A 106 -5.07 -6.54 15.27
C GLY A 106 -3.93 -5.53 15.36
N GLY A 107 -4.22 -4.23 15.36
CA GLY A 107 -3.22 -3.15 15.40
C GLY A 107 -2.54 -2.83 14.06
N LEU A 108 -2.94 -3.50 12.97
CA LEU A 108 -2.49 -3.17 11.62
C LEU A 108 -3.54 -2.32 10.91
N ILE A 109 -3.08 -1.24 10.26
CA ILE A 109 -3.91 -0.39 9.41
C ILE A 109 -3.93 -0.93 7.98
N LEU A 110 -5.11 -1.29 7.50
CA LEU A 110 -5.35 -1.91 6.20
C LEU A 110 -6.38 -1.12 5.40
N CYS A 111 -6.23 -1.12 4.08
CA CYS A 111 -7.27 -0.61 3.18
C CYS A 111 -8.41 -1.63 3.05
N PRO A 112 -9.64 -1.23 2.66
CA PRO A 112 -10.80 -2.13 2.59
C PRO A 112 -10.58 -3.35 1.69
N GLN A 113 -9.82 -3.18 0.60
CA GLN A 113 -9.47 -4.26 -0.32
C GLN A 113 -8.54 -5.30 0.32
N CYS A 114 -7.56 -4.85 1.11
CA CYS A 114 -6.65 -5.71 1.83
C CYS A 114 -7.31 -6.33 3.08
N ALA A 115 -8.21 -5.60 3.74
CA ALA A 115 -8.95 -6.06 4.91
C ALA A 115 -9.95 -7.18 4.54
N ALA A 116 -10.62 -7.09 3.38
CA ALA A 116 -11.57 -8.09 2.92
C ALA A 116 -10.98 -9.51 2.79
N GLY A 117 -9.68 -9.62 2.47
CA GLY A 117 -8.99 -10.91 2.40
C GLY A 117 -8.50 -11.45 3.74
N ILE A 118 -8.58 -10.67 4.82
CA ILE A 118 -8.08 -11.03 6.16
C ILE A 118 -9.24 -11.22 7.13
N ALA A 119 -10.30 -10.41 7.00
CA ALA A 119 -11.45 -10.47 7.89
C ALA A 119 -12.17 -11.82 7.70
N PRO A 120 -12.24 -12.68 8.74
CA PRO A 120 -13.01 -13.92 8.67
C PRO A 120 -14.48 -13.55 8.70
N ILE A 121 -15.13 -13.42 7.53
CA ILE A 121 -16.60 -13.42 7.30
C ILE A 121 -17.45 -13.06 8.52
N ARG A 122 -17.18 -11.93 9.20
CA ARG A 122 -17.93 -11.47 10.38
C ARG A 122 -19.14 -10.66 9.94
N GLY A 123 -19.86 -11.24 8.98
CA GLY A 123 -20.98 -10.64 8.27
C GLY A 123 -22.01 -11.66 7.80
N ARG A 124 -21.93 -12.93 8.22
CA ARG A 124 -23.11 -13.79 8.15
C ARG A 124 -24.02 -13.38 9.30
N SER A 125 -24.95 -12.48 9.02
CA SER A 125 -26.00 -12.02 9.94
C SER A 125 -26.46 -13.14 10.86
N TYR A 126 -26.29 -13.02 12.17
CA TYR A 126 -26.72 -14.03 13.15
C TYR A 126 -28.25 -14.25 13.19
N TRP A 127 -28.98 -13.56 12.32
CA TRP A 127 -30.43 -13.64 12.17
C TRP A 127 -30.93 -15.04 11.81
N TRP A 128 -30.24 -15.77 10.93
CA TRP A 128 -30.63 -17.15 10.61
C TRP A 128 -30.43 -18.10 11.79
N ILE A 129 -29.43 -17.85 12.66
CA ILE A 129 -29.23 -18.63 13.89
C ILE A 129 -30.38 -18.37 14.88
N ALA A 130 -30.82 -17.11 15.01
CA ALA A 130 -31.96 -16.77 15.85
C ALA A 130 -33.27 -17.46 15.37
N VAL A 131 -33.47 -17.56 14.05
CA VAL A 131 -34.62 -18.29 13.47
C VAL A 131 -34.54 -19.78 13.78
N ILE A 132 -33.37 -20.43 13.60
CA ILE A 132 -33.20 -21.87 13.90
C ILE A 132 -33.44 -22.17 15.37
N VAL A 133 -32.84 -21.37 16.27
CA VAL A 133 -33.01 -21.54 17.72
C VAL A 133 -34.48 -21.31 18.11
N GLY A 134 -35.15 -20.30 17.54
CA GLY A 134 -36.58 -20.06 17.78
C GLY A 134 -37.47 -21.22 17.34
N VAL A 135 -37.23 -21.79 16.15
CA VAL A 135 -37.97 -22.95 15.65
C VAL A 135 -37.71 -24.19 16.52
N ALA A 136 -36.47 -24.42 16.93
CA ALA A 136 -36.11 -25.55 17.80
C ALA A 136 -36.79 -25.45 19.17
N ILE A 137 -36.81 -24.26 19.78
CA ILE A 137 -37.50 -24.01 21.06
C ILE A 137 -39.01 -24.20 20.89
N ALA A 138 -39.62 -23.65 19.84
CA ALA A 138 -41.05 -23.81 19.59
C ALA A 138 -41.43 -25.29 19.36
N ALA A 139 -40.60 -26.04 18.62
CA ALA A 139 -40.80 -27.47 18.41
C ALA A 139 -40.66 -28.28 19.71
N ALA A 140 -39.69 -27.93 20.56
CA ALA A 140 -39.53 -28.58 21.87
C ALA A 140 -40.72 -28.30 22.80
N ILE A 141 -41.22 -27.05 22.84
CA ILE A 141 -42.40 -26.68 23.62
C ILE A 141 -43.64 -27.41 23.10
N ALA A 142 -43.85 -27.43 21.78
CA ALA A 142 -44.96 -28.17 21.18
C ALA A 142 -44.87 -29.68 21.47
N PHE A 143 -43.68 -30.26 21.41
CA PHE A 143 -43.46 -31.65 21.77
C PHE A 143 -43.80 -31.92 23.25
N VAL A 144 -43.38 -31.07 24.17
CA VAL A 144 -43.71 -31.21 25.59
C VAL A 144 -45.22 -31.08 25.83
N ILE A 145 -45.89 -30.11 25.21
CA ILE A 145 -47.35 -29.92 25.35
C ILE A 145 -48.12 -31.11 24.79
N LEU A 146 -47.71 -31.65 23.64
CA LEU A 146 -48.40 -32.76 22.97
C LEU A 146 -48.14 -34.12 23.64
N PHE A 147 -46.95 -34.35 24.19
CA PHE A 147 -46.57 -35.65 24.76
C PHE A 147 -46.66 -35.69 26.29
N PHE A 148 -46.71 -34.54 26.98
CA PHE A 148 -46.81 -34.46 28.44
C PHE A 148 -47.89 -33.44 28.87
N PRO A 149 -49.17 -33.65 28.54
CA PRO A 149 -50.24 -32.68 28.83
C PRO A 149 -50.60 -32.53 30.31
N THR A 150 -50.01 -33.33 31.22
CA THR A 150 -50.37 -33.36 32.64
C THR A 150 -49.13 -33.47 33.52
N VAL A 151 -48.50 -32.32 33.80
CA VAL A 151 -47.77 -32.14 35.05
C VAL A 151 -48.82 -31.65 36.07
N PRO A 152 -49.13 -32.41 37.13
CA PRO A 152 -50.12 -32.01 38.14
C PRO A 152 -49.69 -30.77 38.93
#